data_AF-A0A0W7WTZ4-F1
#
_entry.id   AF-A0A0W7WTZ4-F1
#
_cell.length_a   1.000
_cell.length_b   1.000
_cell.length_c   1.000
_cell.angle_alpha   90.00
_cell.angle_beta   90.00
_cell.angle_gamma   90.00
#
_symmetry.space_group_name_H-M   'P 1'
#
loop_
_entity.id
_entity.type
_entity.pdbx_description
1 polymer ?
#
loop_
_entity_poly.entity_id
_entity_poly.type
_entity_poly.pdbx_seq_one_letter_code
_entity_poly.pdbx_strand_id
1 'polypeptide(L)'
;MTGARTVSHDFEIVYAEQDVDAATVSFTGRASADGLGVVVTGDCPRCHGSTASEYRYGLPGTGTKGLWSKLTGTARTEPDPGSVVETLRQETYFCECGHPHPQLPGNAVFVGCGASWQVRSLIVEGAP
;
A
#
# COMPACT_ATOMS: atom_id res chain seq x y z
N MET A 1 -16.65 3.41 24.44
CA MET A 1 -16.25 4.84 24.36
C MET A 1 -15.27 4.93 23.20
N THR A 2 -15.78 5.22 22.00
CA THR A 2 -14.95 5.31 20.79
C THR A 2 -14.26 6.66 20.82
N GLY A 3 -12.98 6.70 21.21
CA GLY A 3 -12.18 7.92 21.14
C GLY A 3 -12.15 8.40 19.69
N ALA A 4 -12.55 9.65 19.45
CA ALA A 4 -12.36 10.29 18.16
C ALA A 4 -10.85 10.25 17.86
N ARG A 5 -10.45 9.51 16.80
CA ARG A 5 -9.09 9.66 16.27
C ARG A 5 -9.00 11.12 15.80
N THR A 6 -8.18 11.92 16.45
CA THR A 6 -7.75 13.20 15.88
C THR A 6 -7.17 12.88 14.51
N VAL A 7 -7.82 13.36 13.45
CA VAL A 7 -7.30 13.19 12.09
C VAL A 7 -6.05 14.05 12.03
N SER A 8 -4.88 13.43 12.03
CA SER A 8 -3.64 14.12 11.72
C SER A 8 -3.70 14.42 10.22
N HIS A 9 -3.93 15.67 9.81
CA HIS A 9 -3.91 16.07 8.40
C HIS A 9 -3.64 17.57 8.26
N ASP A 10 -2.68 17.93 7.44
CA ASP A 10 -2.33 19.32 7.13
C ASP A 10 -3.08 19.78 5.87
N PHE A 11 -4.24 20.42 6.08
CA PHE A 11 -5.13 20.87 4.99
C PHE A 11 -4.56 22.02 4.15
N GLU A 12 -3.56 22.72 4.65
CA GLU A 12 -2.94 23.87 3.95
C GLU A 12 -1.88 23.45 2.92
N ILE A 13 -1.47 22.18 2.94
CA ILE A 13 -0.48 21.65 2.00
C ILE A 13 -1.03 21.73 0.57
N VAL A 14 -0.29 22.39 -0.31
CA VAL A 14 -0.60 22.49 -1.75
C VAL A 14 -0.22 21.18 -2.45
N TYR A 15 -1.00 20.77 -3.45
CA TYR A 15 -0.64 19.64 -4.30
C TYR A 15 0.74 19.87 -4.93
N ALA A 16 1.61 18.88 -4.82
CA ALA A 16 2.89 18.85 -5.53
C ALA A 16 3.30 17.40 -5.74
N GLU A 17 3.62 17.05 -6.99
CA GLU A 17 4.27 15.78 -7.31
C GLU A 17 5.68 15.80 -6.74
N GLN A 18 5.88 15.10 -5.63
CA GLN A 18 7.12 15.17 -4.86
C GLN A 18 7.46 13.79 -4.31
N ASP A 19 8.63 13.27 -4.71
CA ASP A 19 9.27 12.17 -4.00
C ASP A 19 9.85 12.70 -2.68
N VAL A 20 9.41 12.14 -1.56
CA VAL A 20 9.91 12.47 -0.21
C VAL A 20 10.84 11.38 0.33
N ASP A 21 11.45 10.61 -0.58
CA ASP A 21 12.37 9.52 -0.32
C ASP A 21 11.71 8.41 0.52
N ALA A 22 12.41 7.95 1.56
CA ALA A 22 11.94 6.89 2.42
C ALA A 22 11.12 7.45 3.59
N ALA A 23 9.93 6.89 3.78
CA ALA A 23 9.13 7.18 4.95
C ALA A 23 9.90 6.83 6.24
N THR A 24 9.97 7.80 7.15
CA THR A 24 10.54 7.63 8.50
C THR A 24 9.54 7.04 9.49
N VAL A 25 8.25 7.07 9.15
CA VAL A 25 7.15 6.47 9.90
C VAL A 25 6.90 5.02 9.48
N SER A 26 6.37 4.21 10.40
CA SER A 26 6.03 2.81 10.14
C SER A 26 4.68 2.67 9.43
N PHE A 27 4.60 1.69 8.54
CA PHE A 27 3.37 1.28 7.86
C PHE A 27 2.96 -0.12 8.32
N THR A 28 1.65 -0.40 8.24
CA THR A 28 1.06 -1.69 8.60
C THR A 28 0.44 -2.34 7.38
N GLY A 29 0.87 -3.55 7.04
CA GLY A 29 0.25 -4.41 6.05
C GLY A 29 -0.74 -5.37 6.70
N ARG A 30 -1.90 -5.59 6.09
CA ARG A 30 -2.90 -6.60 6.50
C ARG A 30 -3.39 -7.36 5.29
N ALA A 31 -3.81 -8.61 5.46
CA ALA A 31 -4.48 -9.34 4.39
C ALA A 31 -5.70 -8.54 3.87
N SER A 32 -5.87 -8.49 2.55
CA SER A 32 -7.08 -7.94 1.94
C SER A 32 -8.32 -8.75 2.36
N ALA A 33 -9.51 -8.13 2.25
CA ALA A 33 -10.75 -8.77 2.69
C ALA A 33 -11.05 -10.10 1.96
N ASP A 34 -10.56 -10.25 0.72
CA ASP A 34 -10.70 -11.47 -0.08
C ASP A 34 -9.52 -12.43 0.04
N GLY A 35 -8.50 -12.09 0.86
CA GLY A 35 -7.30 -12.89 1.08
C GLY A 35 -6.43 -13.08 -0.18
N LEU A 36 -6.59 -12.22 -1.18
CA LEU A 36 -5.88 -12.26 -2.46
C LEU A 36 -4.83 -11.15 -2.59
N GLY A 37 -4.50 -10.48 -1.49
CA GLY A 37 -3.52 -9.41 -1.45
C GLY A 37 -3.24 -8.90 -0.05
N VAL A 38 -2.52 -7.78 0.01
CA VAL A 38 -2.20 -7.03 1.21
C VAL A 38 -2.67 -5.60 1.05
N VAL A 39 -3.34 -5.07 2.06
CA VAL A 39 -3.62 -3.63 2.19
C VAL A 39 -2.55 -3.05 3.11
N VAL A 40 -1.75 -2.14 2.57
CA VAL A 40 -0.74 -1.38 3.33
C VAL A 40 -1.35 -0.05 3.74
N THR A 41 -1.29 0.25 5.03
CA THR A 41 -1.89 1.45 5.65
C THR A 41 -0.86 2.21 6.47
N GLY A 42 -1.00 3.53 6.52
CA GLY A 42 -0.16 4.42 7.31
C GLY A 42 -0.57 5.86 7.13
N ASP A 43 0.27 6.79 7.58
CA ASP A 43 0.04 8.23 7.41
C ASP A 43 1.02 8.78 6.37
N CYS A 44 0.52 9.69 5.52
CA CYS A 44 1.34 10.34 4.52
C CYS A 44 2.47 11.13 5.20
N PRO A 45 3.75 10.92 4.84
CA PRO A 45 4.88 11.64 5.43
C PRO A 45 4.87 13.15 5.15
N ARG A 46 4.03 13.63 4.23
CA ARG A 46 3.94 15.06 3.84
C ARG A 46 2.73 15.76 4.45
N CYS A 47 1.52 15.26 4.21
CA CYS A 47 0.29 15.90 4.70
C CYS A 47 -0.25 15.26 5.98
N HIS A 48 0.39 14.21 6.50
CA HIS A 48 -0.03 13.45 7.67
C HIS A 48 -1.36 12.70 7.56
N GLY A 49 -2.08 12.86 6.45
CA GLY A 49 -3.33 12.16 6.18
C GLY A 49 -3.15 10.65 6.10
N SER A 50 -4.07 9.91 6.71
CA SER A 50 -4.11 8.45 6.61
C SER A 50 -4.34 8.01 5.17
N THR A 51 -3.58 7.02 4.73
CA THR A 51 -3.59 6.48 3.37
C THR A 51 -3.58 4.94 3.40
N ALA A 52 -4.11 4.34 2.34
CA ALA A 52 -4.16 2.89 2.18
C ALA A 52 -3.96 2.54 0.70
N SER A 53 -3.08 1.57 0.43
CA SER A 53 -2.85 1.03 -0.92
C SER A 53 -2.99 -0.50 -0.89
N GLU A 54 -3.72 -1.06 -1.86
CA GLU A 54 -3.96 -2.50 -1.97
C GLU A 54 -3.06 -3.13 -3.04
N TYR A 55 -2.33 -4.17 -2.65
CA TYR A 55 -1.43 -4.93 -3.52
C TYR A 55 -1.95 -6.35 -3.67
N ARG A 56 -2.25 -6.74 -4.91
CA ARG A 56 -2.71 -8.11 -5.21
C ARG A 56 -1.52 -9.06 -5.33
N TYR A 57 -1.66 -10.24 -4.75
CA TYR A 57 -0.76 -11.33 -5.08
C TYR A 57 -0.93 -11.69 -6.56
N GLY A 58 0.18 -11.96 -7.24
CA GLY A 58 0.15 -12.34 -8.65
C GLY A 58 -0.85 -13.47 -8.89
N LEU A 59 -1.70 -13.33 -9.89
CA LEU A 59 -2.69 -14.35 -10.23
C LEU A 59 -1.97 -15.66 -10.59
N PRO A 60 -2.32 -16.79 -9.96
CA PRO A 60 -1.78 -18.07 -10.37
C PRO A 60 -2.24 -18.39 -11.80
N GLY A 61 -1.34 -18.31 -12.78
CA GLY A 61 -1.64 -18.72 -14.16
C GLY A 61 -0.80 -18.11 -15.30
N THR A 62 0.02 -17.08 -15.06
CA THR A 62 0.77 -16.40 -16.15
C THR A 62 2.17 -16.97 -16.41
N GLY A 63 2.60 -17.97 -15.64
CA GLY A 63 3.77 -18.78 -15.96
C GLY A 63 3.39 -19.97 -16.83
N THR A 64 4.13 -20.23 -17.91
CA THR A 64 4.06 -21.41 -18.79
C THR A 64 4.24 -22.78 -18.08
N LYS A 65 4.24 -22.82 -16.75
CA LYS A 65 4.30 -24.03 -15.91
C LYS A 65 2.91 -24.64 -15.59
N GLY A 66 1.83 -24.11 -16.18
CA GLY A 66 0.44 -24.54 -15.92
C GLY A 66 0.09 -25.97 -16.35
N LEU A 67 0.88 -26.63 -17.20
CA LEU A 67 0.63 -28.04 -17.55
C LEU A 67 1.12 -29.03 -16.48
N TRP A 68 2.17 -28.68 -15.74
CA TRP A 68 2.76 -29.59 -14.74
C TRP A 68 2.08 -29.50 -13.37
N SER A 69 1.61 -28.32 -12.96
CA SER A 69 0.86 -28.17 -11.69
C SER A 69 -0.47 -28.91 -11.67
N LYS A 70 -1.11 -29.13 -12.82
CA LYS A 70 -2.33 -29.96 -12.91
C LYS A 70 -2.04 -31.45 -12.68
N LEU A 71 -0.83 -31.92 -12.95
CA LEU A 71 -0.41 -33.31 -12.75
C LEU A 71 0.07 -33.57 -11.32
N THR A 72 0.63 -32.57 -10.63
CA THR A 72 1.20 -32.73 -9.29
C THR A 72 0.27 -32.36 -8.14
N GLY A 73 -0.95 -31.88 -8.42
CA GLY A 73 -1.92 -31.54 -7.38
C GLY A 73 -1.42 -30.48 -6.38
N THR A 74 -0.46 -29.64 -6.80
CA THR A 74 0.13 -28.64 -5.91
C THR A 74 -0.91 -27.59 -5.55
N ALA A 75 -1.35 -27.66 -4.30
CA ALA A 75 -2.24 -26.71 -3.66
C ALA A 75 -1.75 -25.27 -3.84
N ARG A 76 -2.69 -24.33 -3.77
CA ARG A 76 -2.47 -22.89 -3.66
C ARG A 76 -1.29 -22.62 -2.71
N THR A 77 -0.10 -22.36 -3.25
CA THR A 77 1.03 -21.94 -2.44
C THR A 77 0.71 -20.53 -1.98
N GLU A 78 0.38 -20.38 -0.71
CA GLU A 78 0.31 -19.06 -0.09
C GLU A 78 1.69 -18.39 -0.25
N PRO A 79 1.73 -17.11 -0.64
CA PRO A 79 2.99 -16.41 -0.79
C PRO A 79 3.71 -16.35 0.56
N ASP A 80 5.02 -16.61 0.54
CA ASP A 80 5.85 -16.54 1.73
C ASP A 80 5.81 -15.11 2.31
N PRO A 81 5.43 -14.93 3.59
CA PRO A 81 5.32 -13.61 4.23
C PRO A 81 6.58 -12.75 4.09
N GLY A 82 7.77 -13.35 4.20
CA GLY A 82 9.05 -12.64 4.07
C GLY A 82 9.23 -12.06 2.66
N SER A 83 8.94 -12.85 1.63
CA SER A 83 8.99 -12.41 0.22
C SER A 83 8.01 -11.27 -0.08
N VAL A 84 6.82 -11.28 0.54
CA VAL A 84 5.81 -10.24 0.39
C VAL A 84 6.30 -8.92 1.00
N VAL A 85 6.86 -8.95 2.21
CA VAL A 85 7.41 -7.76 2.87
C VAL A 85 8.53 -7.12 2.03
N GLU A 86 9.47 -7.92 1.54
CA GLU A 86 10.58 -7.40 0.74
C GLU A 86 10.13 -6.83 -0.60
N THR A 87 9.12 -7.42 -1.23
CA THR A 87 8.50 -6.87 -2.45
C THR A 87 7.83 -5.53 -2.14
N LEU A 88 6.99 -5.49 -1.11
CA LEU A 88 6.25 -4.27 -0.72
C LEU A 88 7.17 -3.13 -0.27
N ARG A 89 8.37 -3.41 0.23
CA ARG A 89 9.38 -2.38 0.57
C ARG A 89 10.02 -1.72 -0.65
N GLN A 90 9.98 -2.37 -1.81
CA GLN A 90 10.53 -1.85 -3.07
C GLN A 90 9.50 -1.03 -3.86
N GLU A 91 8.23 -1.10 -3.48
CA GLU A 91 7.15 -0.36 -4.13
C GLU A 91 7.22 1.14 -3.85
N THR A 92 6.75 1.93 -4.81
CA THR A 92 6.49 3.35 -4.62
C THR A 92 5.05 3.53 -4.15
N TYR A 93 4.90 4.18 -3.01
CA TYR A 93 3.60 4.52 -2.43
C TYR A 93 3.27 5.96 -2.77
N PHE A 94 1.96 6.25 -2.87
CA PHE A 94 1.45 7.58 -3.18
C PHE A 94 0.52 8.04 -2.06
N CYS A 95 0.41 9.36 -1.91
CA CYS A 95 -0.58 9.94 -1.02
C CYS A 95 -1.99 9.71 -1.56
N GLU A 96 -2.70 8.75 -0.97
CA GLU A 96 -4.12 8.48 -1.23
C GLU A 96 -4.98 8.86 -0.01
N CYS A 97 -4.76 10.06 0.55
CA CYS A 97 -5.46 10.50 1.77
C CYS A 97 -6.95 10.84 1.54
N GLY A 98 -7.37 10.99 0.27
CA GLY A 98 -8.75 11.31 -0.09
C GLY A 98 -9.18 12.75 0.20
N HIS A 99 -8.31 13.58 0.77
CA HIS A 99 -8.60 14.98 1.04
C HIS A 99 -8.21 15.87 -0.16
N PRO A 100 -9.03 16.89 -0.50
CA PRO A 100 -8.68 17.85 -1.53
C PRO A 100 -7.51 18.71 -1.09
N HIS A 101 -6.56 18.93 -2.00
CA HIS A 101 -5.44 19.85 -1.81
C HIS A 101 -5.53 21.00 -2.81
N PRO A 102 -5.14 22.24 -2.43
CA PRO A 102 -5.06 23.35 -3.37
C PRO A 102 -4.22 22.97 -4.60
N GLN A 103 -4.65 23.41 -5.78
CA GLN A 103 -3.96 23.18 -7.06
C GLN A 103 -3.89 21.72 -7.53
N LEU A 104 -4.64 20.79 -6.91
CA LEU A 104 -4.79 19.41 -7.43
C LEU A 104 -5.33 19.44 -8.87
N PRO A 105 -4.60 18.90 -9.87
CA PRO A 105 -5.07 18.84 -11.24
C PRO A 105 -6.29 17.92 -11.39
N GLY A 106 -7.22 18.29 -12.28
CA GLY A 106 -8.40 17.47 -12.55
C GLY A 106 -8.11 16.10 -13.21
N ASN A 107 -6.88 15.89 -13.67
CA ASN A 107 -6.39 14.62 -14.23
C ASN A 107 -5.47 13.85 -13.27
N ALA A 108 -5.36 14.25 -12.00
CA ALA A 108 -4.61 13.49 -11.02
C ALA A 108 -5.21 12.08 -10.85
N VAL A 109 -4.34 11.08 -10.80
CA VAL A 109 -4.75 9.66 -10.72
C VAL A 109 -5.34 9.32 -9.36
N PHE A 110 -4.92 10.04 -8.32
CA PHE A 110 -5.35 9.85 -6.94
C PHE A 110 -5.73 11.18 -6.30
N VAL A 111 -6.64 11.14 -5.32
CA VAL A 111 -6.97 12.29 -4.49
C VAL A 111 -6.01 12.32 -3.29
N GLY A 112 -5.07 13.26 -3.30
CA GLY A 112 -4.13 13.47 -2.22
C GLY A 112 -3.15 14.61 -2.49
N CYS A 113 -2.08 14.70 -1.70
CA CYS A 113 -1.16 15.84 -1.77
C CYS A 113 -0.11 15.75 -2.88
N GLY A 114 -0.06 14.65 -3.65
CA GLY A 114 0.93 14.42 -4.71
C GLY A 114 2.27 13.83 -4.23
N ALA A 115 2.45 13.59 -2.94
CA ALA A 115 3.67 12.96 -2.43
C ALA A 115 3.77 11.48 -2.83
N SER A 116 4.99 11.04 -3.11
CA SER A 116 5.37 9.63 -3.24
C SER A 116 6.54 9.28 -2.33
N TRP A 117 6.65 8.02 -1.90
CA TRP A 117 7.72 7.55 -1.02
C TRP A 117 7.96 6.04 -1.13
N GLN A 118 9.06 5.57 -0.55
CA GLN A 118 9.31 4.15 -0.27
C GLN A 118 9.09 3.84 1.21
N VAL A 119 8.57 2.65 1.52
CA VAL A 119 8.37 2.21 2.91
C VAL A 119 9.57 1.39 3.38
N ARG A 120 10.30 1.89 4.39
CA ARG A 120 11.39 1.13 5.03
C ARG A 120 10.91 0.23 6.16
N SER A 121 10.01 0.74 6.99
CA SER A 121 9.46 0.04 8.14
C SER A 121 8.03 -0.42 7.82
N LEU A 122 7.91 -1.67 7.37
CA LEU A 122 6.63 -2.34 7.14
C LEU A 122 6.46 -3.48 8.15
N ILE A 123 5.35 -3.45 8.87
CA ILE A 123 4.92 -4.51 9.78
C ILE A 123 3.70 -5.18 9.14
N VAL A 124 3.82 -6.45 8.76
CA VAL A 124 2.68 -7.19 8.20
C VAL A 124 2.02 -7.99 9.31
N GLU A 125 0.77 -7.66 9.60
CA GLU A 125 -0.06 -8.33 10.59
C GLU A 125 -0.86 -9.46 9.91
N GLY A 126 -0.85 -10.65 10.54
CA GLY A 126 -1.68 -11.76 10.09
C GLY A 126 -1.21 -12.44 8.80
N ALA A 127 0.07 -12.30 8.45
CA ALA A 127 0.69 -13.28 7.55
C ALA A 127 0.85 -14.61 8.33
N PRO A 128 0.49 -15.77 7.74
CA PRO A 128 0.49 -17.05 8.44
C PRO A 128 1.87 -17.46 8.96
#